data_AF-A0A1V4AQA0-F1
#
_entry.id   AF-A0A1V4AQA0-F1
#
_cell.length_a   1.000
_cell.length_b   1.000
_cell.length_c   1.000
_cell.angle_alpha   90.00
_cell.angle_beta   90.00
_cell.angle_gamma   90.00
#
_symmetry.space_group_name_H-M   'P 1'
#
loop_
_entity.id
_entity.type
_entity.pdbx_description
1 polymer ?
#
loop_
_entity_poly.entity_id
_entity_poly.type
_entity_poly.pdbx_seq_one_letter_code
_entity_poly.pdbx_strand_id
1 'polypeptide(L)'
;MSIKVFFSDVHLSDATTGDHNITAGTLEGFWNDIQCDVDNAGGTEKLEIVILGDFIDVIRSTCWIGDMQPWAGDSEKKKNKVDEVLNEVIRKNKPVFDMFRGYVKEKKVKITYIMGNHDRLINSKGYDDIREKIREASGITYGKDKGEPFPWEYRVDGLPIYAVHGNNYDVHNKTEDNALPVGDAIVTLLINQYPEEVKKIIDDPKVHHDLQEIDNLRPSTITPYWVDQVKSSLKSKKKSGYIDRHMEKIG
;
A
#
# COMPACT_ATOMS: atom_id res chain seq x y z
N MET A 1 26.28 18.50 7.96
CA MET A 1 25.37 17.58 8.66
C MET A 1 24.38 17.05 7.64
N SER A 2 24.19 15.74 7.53
CA SER A 2 23.15 15.14 6.67
C SER A 2 21.88 15.02 7.50
N ILE A 3 20.73 15.36 6.92
CA ILE A 3 19.42 15.13 7.51
C ILE A 3 18.86 13.84 6.93
N LYS A 4 18.23 13.04 7.79
CA LYS A 4 17.52 11.83 7.39
C LYS A 4 16.11 11.90 7.92
N VAL A 5 15.14 11.76 7.03
CA VAL A 5 13.71 11.69 7.40
C VAL A 5 13.21 10.32 7.03
N PHE A 6 12.63 9.62 8.02
CA PHE A 6 12.09 8.28 7.87
C PHE A 6 10.57 8.34 7.91
N PHE A 7 9.92 7.67 6.97
CA PHE A 7 8.49 7.36 7.04
C PHE A 7 8.24 5.98 6.43
N SER A 8 7.12 5.37 6.77
CA SER A 8 6.69 4.03 6.33
C SER A 8 5.19 4.02 6.07
N ASP A 9 4.66 2.88 5.61
CA ASP A 9 3.22 2.60 5.56
C ASP A 9 2.44 3.61 4.68
N VAL A 10 2.96 3.90 3.49
CA VAL A 10 2.27 4.76 2.51
C VAL A 10 1.17 3.98 1.78
N HIS A 11 1.41 2.70 1.49
CA HIS A 11 0.49 1.76 0.83
C HIS A 11 -0.19 2.30 -0.44
N LEU A 12 0.59 2.79 -1.40
CA LEU A 12 0.02 3.12 -2.72
C LEU A 12 -0.51 1.85 -3.39
N SER A 13 -1.79 1.82 -3.75
CA SER A 13 -2.49 0.66 -4.31
C SER A 13 -3.17 0.98 -5.65
N ASP A 14 -3.67 -0.04 -6.33
CA ASP A 14 -4.47 0.08 -7.55
C ASP A 14 -5.93 0.52 -7.29
N ALA A 15 -6.27 0.75 -6.01
CA ALA A 15 -7.60 1.13 -5.53
C ALA A 15 -8.74 0.16 -5.92
N THR A 16 -8.43 -1.08 -6.31
CA THR A 16 -9.47 -2.11 -6.57
C THR A 16 -10.16 -2.56 -5.28
N THR A 17 -9.49 -2.38 -4.14
CA THR A 17 -9.95 -2.78 -2.80
C THR A 17 -10.42 -1.58 -1.96
N GLY A 18 -10.72 -0.45 -2.61
CA GLY A 18 -11.01 0.84 -1.99
C GLY A 18 -9.89 1.84 -2.26
N ASP A 19 -10.25 3.11 -2.51
CA ASP A 19 -9.28 4.17 -2.81
C ASP A 19 -8.83 4.87 -1.53
N HIS A 20 -7.74 4.37 -0.95
CA HIS A 20 -7.14 4.87 0.29
C HIS A 20 -5.77 5.49 0.06
N ASN A 21 -5.46 5.79 -1.20
CA ASN A 21 -4.17 6.34 -1.58
C ASN A 21 -3.97 7.74 -0.99
N ILE A 22 -2.76 8.01 -0.51
CA ILE A 22 -2.38 9.39 -0.15
C ILE A 22 -2.40 10.28 -1.39
N THR A 23 -2.64 11.57 -1.18
CA THR A 23 -2.65 12.55 -2.27
C THR A 23 -1.31 13.25 -2.41
N ALA A 24 -1.07 13.84 -3.57
CA ALA A 24 0.04 14.78 -3.76
C ALA A 24 0.02 15.92 -2.73
N GLY A 25 -1.16 16.45 -2.40
CA GLY A 25 -1.32 17.49 -1.37
C GLY A 25 -0.87 17.03 0.03
N THR A 26 -1.04 15.74 0.36
CA THR A 26 -0.52 15.16 1.61
C THR A 26 1.01 15.21 1.65
N LEU A 27 1.67 14.87 0.54
CA LEU A 27 3.13 14.95 0.44
C LEU A 27 3.66 16.38 0.41
N GLU A 28 2.88 17.32 -0.12
CA GLU A 28 3.20 18.74 -0.10
C GLU A 28 3.12 19.29 1.33
N GLY A 29 2.07 18.92 2.07
CA GLY A 29 1.94 19.23 3.50
C GLY A 29 3.14 18.72 4.30
N PHE A 30 3.48 17.44 4.14
CA PHE A 30 4.67 16.85 4.76
C PHE A 30 5.96 17.61 4.41
N TRP A 31 6.14 18.01 3.14
CA TRP A 31 7.30 18.79 2.73
C TRP A 31 7.37 20.14 3.45
N ASN A 32 6.23 20.85 3.52
CA ASN A 32 6.15 22.14 4.19
C ASN A 32 6.50 22.01 5.69
N ASP A 33 6.09 20.92 6.33
CA ASP A 33 6.39 20.66 7.75
C ASP A 33 7.89 20.49 8.00
N ILE A 34 8.63 19.83 7.10
CA ILE A 34 10.07 19.58 7.29
C ILE A 34 10.98 20.66 6.69
N GLN A 35 10.42 21.59 5.89
CA GLN A 35 11.24 22.50 5.07
C GLN A 35 12.17 23.38 5.91
N CYS A 36 11.69 23.94 7.03
CA CYS A 36 12.49 24.79 7.90
C CYS A 36 13.71 24.03 8.45
N ASP A 37 13.52 22.78 8.89
CA ASP A 37 14.60 21.94 9.40
C ASP A 37 15.60 21.60 8.30
N VAL A 38 15.10 21.35 7.09
CA VAL A 38 15.93 21.10 5.90
C VAL A 38 16.80 22.30 5.56
N ASP A 39 16.22 23.50 5.54
CA ASP A 39 16.94 24.74 5.26
C ASP A 39 17.98 25.03 6.37
N ASN A 40 17.62 24.82 7.64
CA ASN A 40 18.50 25.03 8.78
C ASN A 40 19.72 24.10 8.79
N ALA A 41 19.62 22.85 8.33
CA ALA A 41 20.79 21.98 8.21
C ALA A 41 21.60 22.19 6.90
N GLY A 42 21.17 23.17 6.10
CA GLY A 42 21.89 23.65 4.93
C GLY A 42 21.42 23.04 3.62
N GLY A 43 20.11 22.81 3.49
CA GLY A 43 19.41 22.62 2.23
C GLY A 43 19.16 21.16 1.82
N THR A 44 18.37 21.03 0.76
CA THR A 44 17.83 19.76 0.25
C THR A 44 18.88 18.79 -0.27
N GLU A 45 20.04 19.27 -0.72
CA GLU A 45 21.16 18.41 -1.16
C GLU A 45 21.72 17.52 -0.04
N LYS A 46 21.45 17.87 1.23
CA LYS A 46 21.85 17.09 2.40
C LYS A 46 20.74 16.22 2.97
N LEU A 47 19.54 16.30 2.40
CA LEU A 47 18.37 15.54 2.81
C LEU A 47 18.38 14.17 2.13
N GLU A 48 18.26 13.15 2.96
CA GLU A 48 17.87 11.80 2.54
C GLU A 48 16.50 11.46 3.12
N ILE A 49 15.54 11.18 2.24
CA ILE A 49 14.27 10.59 2.60
C ILE A 49 14.42 9.07 2.54
N VAL A 50 14.12 8.40 3.64
CA VAL A 50 14.14 6.94 3.74
C VAL A 50 12.72 6.43 3.87
N ILE A 51 12.22 5.80 2.81
CA ILE A 51 10.93 5.13 2.80
C ILE A 51 11.15 3.74 3.39
N LEU A 52 10.71 3.53 4.62
CA LEU A 52 11.00 2.35 5.43
C LEU A 52 9.90 1.30 5.31
N GLY A 53 9.76 0.71 4.13
CA GLY A 53 8.75 -0.33 3.86
C GLY A 53 7.38 0.20 3.51
N ASP A 54 6.59 -0.72 2.95
CA ASP A 54 5.17 -0.57 2.61
C ASP A 54 4.86 0.73 1.84
N PHE A 55 5.65 1.00 0.81
CA PHE A 55 5.46 2.13 -0.11
C PHE A 55 4.42 1.81 -1.19
N ILE A 56 4.51 0.61 -1.77
CA ILE A 56 3.74 0.16 -2.94
C ILE A 56 3.09 -1.16 -2.60
N ASP A 57 1.79 -1.11 -2.33
CA ASP A 57 1.03 -2.26 -1.88
C ASP A 57 0.55 -3.13 -3.04
N VAL A 58 1.44 -4.02 -3.50
CA VAL A 58 1.13 -4.93 -4.60
C VAL A 58 0.20 -6.06 -4.18
N ILE A 59 0.12 -6.39 -2.88
CA ILE A 59 -0.76 -7.45 -2.37
C ILE A 59 -2.20 -6.95 -2.12
N ARG A 60 -2.42 -5.64 -2.00
CA ARG A 60 -3.73 -5.00 -1.92
C ARG A 60 -4.36 -4.78 -3.31
N SER A 61 -4.68 -5.89 -3.97
CA SER A 61 -5.40 -5.91 -5.25
C SER A 61 -6.41 -7.06 -5.32
N THR A 62 -7.54 -6.86 -5.99
CA THR A 62 -8.56 -7.91 -6.20
C THR A 62 -8.09 -9.03 -7.14
N CYS A 63 -6.88 -8.94 -7.72
CA CYS A 63 -6.38 -9.92 -8.66
C CYS A 63 -5.82 -11.22 -8.03
N TRP A 64 -5.59 -11.23 -6.73
CA TRP A 64 -4.97 -12.36 -6.03
C TRP A 64 -6.00 -13.45 -5.75
N ILE A 65 -6.05 -14.48 -6.60
CA ILE A 65 -7.01 -15.60 -6.50
C ILE A 65 -6.32 -16.95 -6.76
N GLY A 66 -6.80 -18.02 -6.13
CA GLY A 66 -6.37 -19.40 -6.45
C GLY A 66 -4.85 -19.63 -6.33
N ASP A 67 -4.22 -20.11 -7.40
CA ASP A 67 -2.78 -20.41 -7.49
C ASP A 67 -1.90 -19.16 -7.65
N MET A 68 -2.52 -17.99 -7.78
CA MET A 68 -1.83 -16.71 -7.93
C MET A 68 -1.53 -16.02 -6.60
N GLN A 69 -2.02 -16.54 -5.47
CA GLN A 69 -1.86 -15.93 -4.15
C GLN A 69 -0.40 -15.55 -3.85
N PRO A 70 -0.13 -14.46 -3.10
CA PRO A 70 1.22 -14.00 -2.80
C PRO A 70 2.14 -15.08 -2.22
N TRP A 71 1.59 -16.01 -1.44
CA TRP A 71 2.31 -17.14 -0.84
C TRP A 71 2.47 -18.38 -1.74
N ALA A 72 1.81 -18.42 -2.89
CA ALA A 72 2.00 -19.52 -3.84
C ALA A 72 3.43 -19.51 -4.43
N GLY A 73 3.82 -20.57 -5.14
CA GLY A 73 5.11 -20.60 -5.83
C GLY A 73 5.28 -19.48 -6.87
N ASP A 74 6.53 -19.13 -7.18
CA ASP A 74 6.83 -18.19 -8.25
C ASP A 74 6.44 -18.76 -9.61
N SER A 75 5.89 -17.90 -10.47
CA SER A 75 5.57 -18.23 -11.85
C SER A 75 5.60 -16.98 -12.72
N GLU A 76 5.76 -17.17 -14.04
CA GLU A 76 5.68 -16.07 -15.00
C GLU A 76 4.32 -15.37 -14.95
N LYS A 77 3.24 -16.13 -14.73
CA LYS A 77 1.90 -15.57 -14.54
C LYS A 77 1.86 -14.63 -13.35
N LYS A 78 2.44 -15.03 -12.21
CA LYS A 78 2.53 -14.19 -11.01
C LYS A 78 3.32 -12.91 -11.27
N LYS A 79 4.45 -13.02 -11.97
CA LYS A 79 5.24 -11.85 -12.38
C LYS A 79 4.41 -10.87 -13.20
N ASN A 80 3.74 -11.36 -14.24
CA ASN A 80 2.87 -10.53 -15.08
C ASN A 80 1.77 -9.85 -14.25
N LYS A 81 1.24 -10.55 -13.24
CA LYS A 81 0.23 -9.96 -12.37
C LYS A 81 0.77 -8.85 -11.46
N VAL A 82 1.94 -9.06 -10.86
CA VAL A 82 2.63 -7.99 -10.11
C VAL A 82 2.90 -6.79 -11.01
N ASP A 83 3.33 -7.02 -12.25
CA ASP A 83 3.57 -5.95 -13.21
C ASP A 83 2.29 -5.18 -13.56
N GLU A 84 1.19 -5.88 -13.82
CA GLU A 84 -0.12 -5.28 -14.07
C GLU A 84 -0.58 -4.40 -12.89
N VAL A 85 -0.51 -4.93 -11.65
CA VAL A 85 -0.87 -4.18 -10.44
C VAL A 85 0.03 -2.97 -10.28
N LEU A 86 1.34 -3.12 -10.42
CA LEU A 86 2.29 -2.01 -10.31
C LEU A 86 2.00 -0.91 -11.34
N ASN A 87 1.74 -1.27 -12.60
CA ASN A 87 1.41 -0.30 -13.64
C ASN A 87 0.15 0.50 -13.27
N GLU A 88 -0.87 -0.14 -12.70
CA GLU A 88 -2.08 0.53 -12.23
C GLU A 88 -1.85 1.39 -10.99
N VAL A 89 -1.03 0.94 -10.03
CA VAL A 89 -0.61 1.73 -8.87
C VAL A 89 0.09 3.01 -9.34
N ILE A 90 1.08 2.91 -10.23
CA ILE A 90 1.81 4.07 -10.77
C ILE A 90 0.85 5.00 -11.52
N ARG A 91 -0.05 4.45 -12.34
CA ARG A 91 -1.00 5.23 -13.14
C ARG A 91 -1.96 6.03 -12.27
N LYS A 92 -2.55 5.42 -11.25
CA LYS A 92 -3.51 6.06 -10.33
C LYS A 92 -2.83 7.06 -9.41
N ASN A 93 -1.61 6.75 -8.97
CA ASN A 93 -0.83 7.58 -8.06
C ASN A 93 0.18 8.47 -8.78
N LYS A 94 -0.01 8.71 -10.08
CA LYS A 94 0.93 9.48 -10.91
C LYS A 94 1.34 10.82 -10.28
N PRO A 95 0.43 11.64 -9.71
CA PRO A 95 0.82 12.88 -9.05
C PRO A 95 1.81 12.68 -7.89
N VAL A 96 1.65 11.61 -7.11
CA VAL A 96 2.54 11.26 -5.99
C VAL A 96 3.93 10.86 -6.52
N PHE A 97 3.98 9.99 -7.53
CA PHE A 97 5.24 9.58 -8.16
C PHE A 97 5.96 10.77 -8.82
N ASP A 98 5.22 11.65 -9.52
CA ASP A 98 5.78 12.86 -10.12
C ASP A 98 6.40 13.78 -9.06
N MET A 99 5.79 13.92 -7.88
CA MET A 99 6.35 14.71 -6.77
C MET A 99 7.66 14.13 -6.24
N PHE A 100 7.71 12.82 -5.96
CA PHE A 100 8.97 12.19 -5.55
C PHE A 100 10.07 12.37 -6.60
N ARG A 101 9.72 12.23 -7.88
CA ARG A 101 10.65 12.45 -8.98
C ARG A 101 11.13 13.91 -9.04
N GLY A 102 10.25 14.87 -8.76
CA GLY A 102 10.59 16.30 -8.63
C GLY A 102 11.55 16.55 -7.45
N TYR A 103 11.31 15.92 -6.30
CA TYR A 103 12.21 16.02 -5.15
C TYR A 103 13.63 15.54 -5.49
N VAL A 104 13.74 14.44 -6.25
CA VAL A 104 15.05 13.95 -6.68
C VAL A 104 15.67 14.86 -7.74
N LYS A 105 14.95 15.15 -8.83
CA LYS A 105 15.54 15.82 -10.01
C LYS A 105 15.78 17.32 -9.80
N GLU A 106 14.83 18.00 -9.16
CA GLU A 106 14.83 19.46 -9.03
C GLU A 106 15.45 19.90 -7.70
N LYS A 107 15.09 19.20 -6.62
CA LYS A 107 15.56 19.53 -5.27
C LYS A 107 16.80 18.71 -4.86
N LYS A 108 17.26 17.76 -5.68
CA LYS A 108 18.44 16.91 -5.42
C LYS A 108 18.35 16.13 -4.09
N VAL A 109 17.13 15.82 -3.66
CA VAL A 109 16.90 14.98 -2.47
C VAL A 109 17.30 13.55 -2.80
N LYS A 110 18.04 12.90 -1.89
CA LYS A 110 18.28 11.46 -1.99
C LYS A 110 17.05 10.72 -1.47
N ILE A 111 16.54 9.75 -2.23
CA ILE A 111 15.48 8.87 -1.75
C ILE A 111 16.01 7.45 -1.69
N THR A 112 15.91 6.82 -0.52
CA THR A 112 16.23 5.42 -0.29
C THR A 112 14.94 4.68 0.06
N TYR A 113 14.69 3.56 -0.62
CA TYR A 113 13.50 2.74 -0.40
C TYR A 113 13.91 1.39 0.15
N ILE A 114 13.41 1.08 1.35
CA ILE A 114 13.60 -0.17 2.07
C ILE A 114 12.32 -0.97 1.90
N MET A 115 12.45 -2.28 1.71
CA MET A 115 11.31 -3.17 1.53
C MET A 115 10.53 -3.40 2.83
N GLY A 116 9.21 -3.50 2.69
CA GLY A 116 8.31 -4.05 3.70
C GLY A 116 7.66 -5.36 3.22
N ASN A 117 6.71 -5.88 3.99
CA ASN A 117 6.02 -7.12 3.67
C ASN A 117 4.96 -6.96 2.57
N HIS A 118 4.32 -5.79 2.43
CA HIS A 118 3.33 -5.58 1.36
C HIS A 118 3.97 -5.47 -0.02
N ASP A 119 5.21 -4.99 -0.04
CA ASP A 119 5.95 -4.70 -1.25
C ASP A 119 6.77 -5.93 -1.70
N ARG A 120 6.94 -6.93 -0.83
CA ARG A 120 7.94 -8.01 -0.91
C ARG A 120 8.07 -8.69 -2.27
N LEU A 121 6.97 -8.86 -3.01
CA LEU A 121 6.96 -9.53 -4.33
C LEU A 121 7.77 -8.77 -5.38
N ILE A 122 7.97 -7.45 -5.23
CA ILE A 122 8.81 -6.63 -6.12
C ILE A 122 10.27 -7.12 -6.10
N ASN A 123 10.72 -7.68 -4.98
CA ASN A 123 12.07 -8.21 -4.80
C ASN A 123 12.21 -9.69 -5.21
N SER A 124 11.17 -10.31 -5.77
CA SER A 124 11.26 -11.66 -6.30
C SER A 124 12.32 -11.77 -7.40
N LYS A 125 12.88 -12.98 -7.54
CA LYS A 125 13.91 -13.27 -8.55
C LYS A 125 13.33 -13.09 -9.96
N GLY A 126 14.04 -12.39 -10.84
CA GLY A 126 13.63 -12.13 -12.23
C GLY A 126 12.68 -10.95 -12.43
N TYR A 127 12.46 -10.13 -11.39
CA TYR A 127 11.58 -8.95 -11.39
C TYR A 127 12.39 -7.65 -11.55
N ASP A 128 13.53 -7.74 -12.21
CA ASP A 128 14.49 -6.65 -12.45
C ASP A 128 13.83 -5.47 -13.17
N ASP A 129 12.99 -5.76 -14.18
CA ASP A 129 12.17 -4.82 -14.93
C ASP A 129 11.12 -4.11 -14.06
N ILE A 130 10.45 -4.82 -13.15
CA ILE A 130 9.49 -4.24 -12.20
C ILE A 130 10.20 -3.24 -11.27
N ARG A 131 11.38 -3.60 -10.78
CA ARG A 131 12.21 -2.74 -9.93
C ARG A 131 12.73 -1.51 -10.67
N GLU A 132 13.01 -1.62 -11.96
CA GLU A 132 13.37 -0.49 -12.82
C GLU A 132 12.20 0.48 -12.99
N LYS A 133 10.99 -0.02 -13.27
CA LYS A 133 9.79 0.81 -13.40
C LYS A 133 9.54 1.67 -12.17
N ILE A 134 9.72 1.11 -10.97
CA ILE A 134 9.57 1.86 -9.70
C ILE A 134 10.58 3.01 -9.63
N ARG A 135 11.85 2.75 -9.95
CA ARG A 135 12.92 3.76 -9.96
C ARG A 135 12.65 4.85 -11.00
N GLU A 136 12.21 4.47 -12.20
CA GLU A 136 11.87 5.41 -13.26
C GLU A 136 10.69 6.32 -12.88
N ALA A 137 9.65 5.74 -12.27
CA ALA A 137 8.45 6.47 -11.86
C ALA A 137 8.73 7.45 -10.71
N SER A 138 9.46 7.01 -9.69
CA SER A 138 9.71 7.77 -8.45
C SER A 138 10.98 8.63 -8.47
N GLY A 139 11.92 8.34 -9.38
CA GLY A 139 13.27 8.91 -9.36
C GLY A 139 14.20 8.31 -8.30
N ILE A 140 13.83 7.24 -7.59
CA ILE A 140 14.70 6.59 -6.59
C ILE A 140 16.02 6.17 -7.25
N THR A 141 17.13 6.61 -6.68
CA THR A 141 18.50 6.38 -7.19
C THR A 141 19.31 5.39 -6.35
N TYR A 142 18.70 4.77 -5.34
CA TYR A 142 19.37 3.79 -4.49
C TYR A 142 19.55 2.43 -5.21
N GLY A 143 20.75 1.86 -5.09
CA GLY A 143 21.24 0.72 -5.87
C GLY A 143 22.21 1.17 -6.97
N LYS A 144 23.32 0.44 -7.17
CA LYS A 144 24.35 0.79 -8.15
C LYS A 144 24.07 0.18 -9.52
N ASP A 145 23.35 -0.94 -9.54
CA ASP A 145 23.14 -1.73 -10.74
C ASP A 145 21.68 -1.69 -11.22
N LYS A 146 21.52 -1.81 -12.53
CA LYS A 146 20.22 -1.87 -13.19
C LYS A 146 19.47 -3.13 -12.72
N GLY A 147 18.23 -2.95 -12.22
CA GLY A 147 17.40 -4.04 -11.73
C GLY A 147 17.78 -4.57 -10.33
N GLU A 148 18.72 -3.96 -9.62
CA GLU A 148 19.14 -4.43 -8.29
C GLU A 148 17.94 -4.50 -7.31
N PRO A 149 17.84 -5.56 -6.47
CA PRO A 149 16.84 -5.62 -5.39
C PRO A 149 16.91 -4.40 -4.47
N PHE A 150 15.76 -3.95 -3.99
CA PHE A 150 15.74 -2.95 -2.91
C PHE A 150 16.21 -3.59 -1.60
N PRO A 151 16.94 -2.87 -0.73
CA PRO A 151 17.41 -3.41 0.54
C PRO A 151 16.26 -3.71 1.50
N TRP A 152 16.47 -4.66 2.40
CA TRP A 152 15.55 -4.97 3.52
C TRP A 152 15.87 -4.22 4.80
N GLU A 153 17.06 -3.62 4.87
CA GLU A 153 17.52 -2.86 6.02
C GLU A 153 18.27 -1.61 5.59
N TYR A 154 18.22 -0.59 6.44
CA TYR A 154 18.94 0.65 6.28
C TYR A 154 19.99 0.80 7.38
N ARG A 155 21.22 1.11 6.97
CA ARG A 155 22.35 1.41 7.86
C ARG A 155 23.03 2.68 7.38
N VAL A 156 23.62 3.40 8.33
CA VAL A 156 24.42 4.59 8.02
C VAL A 156 25.82 4.39 8.54
N ASP A 157 26.81 4.46 7.65
CA ASP A 157 28.20 4.30 8.03
C ASP A 157 28.60 5.35 9.07
N GLY A 158 29.23 4.88 10.16
CA GLY A 158 29.71 5.73 11.25
C GLY A 158 28.63 6.31 12.17
N LEU A 159 27.35 5.98 11.97
CA LEU A 159 26.27 6.33 12.91
C LEU A 159 25.59 5.05 13.44
N PRO A 160 25.14 5.04 14.71
CA PRO A 160 24.42 3.91 15.29
C PRO A 160 22.95 3.89 14.85
N ILE A 161 22.70 4.05 13.54
CA ILE A 161 21.36 4.03 12.95
C ILE A 161 21.17 2.71 12.23
N TYR A 162 20.18 1.96 12.70
CA TYR A 162 19.66 0.74 12.08
C TYR A 162 18.16 0.89 11.94
N ALA A 163 17.63 0.71 10.74
CA ALA A 163 16.20 0.77 10.48
C ALA A 163 15.77 -0.39 9.59
N VAL A 164 14.66 -1.02 9.95
CA VAL A 164 13.97 -2.07 9.20
C VAL A 164 12.48 -1.82 9.28
N HIS A 165 11.72 -2.38 8.35
CA HIS A 165 10.27 -2.40 8.47
C HIS A 165 9.83 -3.33 9.62
N GLY A 166 8.70 -3.01 10.26
CA GLY A 166 8.27 -3.66 11.50
C GLY A 166 7.96 -5.15 11.37
N ASN A 167 7.67 -5.62 10.15
CA ASN A 167 7.32 -7.01 9.84
C ASN A 167 8.41 -8.01 10.26
N ASN A 168 9.68 -7.61 10.35
CA ASN A 168 10.76 -8.48 10.79
C ASN A 168 10.62 -8.93 12.26
N TYR A 169 9.85 -8.19 13.07
CA TYR A 169 9.60 -8.49 14.48
C TYR A 169 8.15 -8.90 14.77
N ASP A 170 7.30 -8.94 13.74
CA ASP A 170 5.90 -9.37 13.86
C ASP A 170 5.76 -10.84 13.47
N VAL A 171 5.41 -11.68 14.44
CA VAL A 171 5.24 -13.13 14.26
C VAL A 171 4.20 -13.52 13.20
N HIS A 172 3.27 -12.61 12.86
CA HIS A 172 2.22 -12.85 11.86
C HIS A 172 2.59 -12.31 10.47
N ASN A 173 3.49 -11.33 10.40
CA ASN A 173 3.87 -10.66 9.15
C ASN A 173 5.32 -10.93 8.72
N LYS A 174 6.06 -11.73 9.48
CA LYS A 174 7.43 -12.09 9.14
C LYS A 174 7.50 -12.85 7.81
N THR A 175 8.41 -12.43 6.93
CA THR A 175 8.59 -12.95 5.57
C THR A 175 9.88 -13.74 5.37
N GLU A 176 10.62 -14.01 6.45
CA GLU A 176 11.87 -14.81 6.42
C GLU A 176 11.58 -16.33 6.35
N ASP A 177 12.58 -17.12 5.95
CA ASP A 177 12.60 -18.59 6.07
C ASP A 177 11.43 -19.37 5.43
N ASN A 178 10.95 -18.92 4.26
CA ASN A 178 9.76 -19.48 3.59
C ASN A 178 8.48 -19.43 4.45
N ALA A 179 8.47 -18.62 5.51
CA ALA A 179 7.25 -18.41 6.29
C ALA A 179 6.20 -17.76 5.39
N LEU A 180 4.99 -18.32 5.42
CA LEU A 180 3.83 -17.68 4.80
C LEU A 180 3.28 -16.69 5.81
N PRO A 181 3.44 -15.37 5.60
CA PRO A 181 2.91 -14.40 6.54
C PRO A 181 1.38 -14.52 6.56
N VAL A 182 0.82 -14.68 7.75
CA VAL A 182 -0.64 -14.73 7.94
C VAL A 182 -1.28 -13.44 7.45
N GLY A 183 -0.55 -12.32 7.52
CA GLY A 183 -0.97 -11.04 6.96
C GLY A 183 -1.36 -11.09 5.50
N ASP A 184 -0.62 -11.82 4.65
CA ASP A 184 -0.97 -11.94 3.23
C ASP A 184 -2.36 -12.55 3.06
N ALA A 185 -2.66 -13.60 3.83
CA ALA A 185 -3.97 -14.25 3.78
C ALA A 185 -5.08 -13.33 4.28
N ILE A 186 -4.80 -12.50 5.29
CA ILE A 186 -5.76 -11.47 5.75
C ILE A 186 -6.00 -10.46 4.63
N VAL A 187 -4.95 -9.91 4.02
CA VAL A 187 -5.08 -8.94 2.93
C VAL A 187 -5.85 -9.56 1.75
N THR A 188 -5.39 -10.68 1.20
CA THR A 188 -5.99 -11.18 -0.03
C THR A 188 -7.35 -11.84 0.17
N LEU A 189 -7.59 -12.54 1.28
CA LEU A 189 -8.87 -13.23 1.49
C LEU A 189 -9.91 -12.33 2.17
N LEU A 190 -9.53 -11.61 3.23
CA LEU A 190 -10.47 -10.79 4.00
C LEU A 190 -10.61 -9.37 3.44
N ILE A 191 -9.51 -8.71 3.06
CA ILE A 191 -9.59 -7.32 2.59
C ILE A 191 -9.96 -7.26 1.10
N ASN A 192 -9.37 -8.12 0.28
CA ASN A 192 -9.58 -8.06 -1.17
C ASN A 192 -10.80 -8.89 -1.61
N GLN A 193 -10.82 -10.19 -1.31
CA GLN A 193 -11.83 -11.10 -1.86
C GLN A 193 -13.19 -11.00 -1.15
N TYR A 194 -13.22 -10.87 0.17
CA TYR A 194 -14.49 -10.89 0.91
C TYR A 194 -15.49 -9.80 0.46
N PRO A 195 -15.10 -8.52 0.27
CA PRO A 195 -16.02 -7.52 -0.29
C PRO A 195 -16.53 -7.89 -1.68
N GLU A 196 -15.67 -8.43 -2.55
CA GLU A 196 -16.05 -8.86 -3.90
C GLU A 196 -17.02 -10.06 -3.89
N GLU A 197 -16.81 -11.03 -3.01
CA GLU A 197 -17.75 -12.15 -2.86
C GLU A 197 -19.10 -11.70 -2.29
N VAL A 198 -19.11 -10.77 -1.33
CA VAL A 198 -20.36 -10.22 -0.80
C VAL A 198 -21.12 -9.45 -1.88
N LYS A 199 -20.42 -8.66 -2.70
CA LYS A 199 -21.02 -7.88 -3.81
C LYS A 199 -21.75 -8.76 -4.82
N LYS A 200 -21.26 -9.98 -5.09
CA LYS A 200 -21.93 -10.94 -5.99
C LYS A 200 -23.29 -11.40 -5.47
N ILE A 201 -23.49 -11.36 -4.15
CA ILE A 201 -24.72 -11.81 -3.47
C ILE A 201 -25.61 -10.61 -3.14
N ILE A 202 -25.00 -9.49 -2.77
CA ILE A 202 -25.64 -8.25 -2.33
C ILE A 202 -25.14 -7.12 -3.23
N ASP A 203 -25.93 -6.82 -4.26
CA ASP A 203 -25.65 -5.73 -5.20
C ASP A 203 -26.06 -4.37 -4.60
N ASP A 204 -25.35 -3.96 -3.54
CA ASP A 204 -25.49 -2.64 -2.91
C ASP A 204 -24.12 -1.97 -2.84
N PRO A 205 -23.87 -0.93 -3.66
CA PRO A 205 -22.58 -0.24 -3.70
C PRO A 205 -22.12 0.30 -2.35
N LYS A 206 -23.07 0.68 -1.47
CA LYS A 206 -22.72 1.16 -0.13
C LYS A 206 -22.16 0.02 0.72
N VAL A 207 -22.75 -1.18 0.64
CA VAL A 207 -22.28 -2.34 1.40
C VAL A 207 -20.90 -2.76 0.91
N HIS A 208 -20.69 -2.78 -0.40
CA HIS A 208 -19.37 -3.06 -0.97
C HIS A 208 -18.33 -2.06 -0.50
N HIS A 209 -18.62 -0.76 -0.60
CA HIS A 209 -17.75 0.31 -0.10
C HIS A 209 -17.48 0.18 1.40
N ASP A 210 -18.51 0.02 2.24
CA ASP A 210 -18.34 -0.10 3.68
C ASP A 210 -17.44 -1.31 4.05
N LEU A 211 -17.52 -2.42 3.31
CA LEU A 211 -16.65 -3.58 3.53
C LEU A 211 -15.19 -3.35 3.07
N GLN A 212 -14.96 -2.46 2.11
CA GLN A 212 -13.61 -2.03 1.72
C GLN A 212 -12.91 -1.20 2.81
N GLU A 213 -13.64 -0.72 3.82
CA GLU A 213 -13.09 0.02 4.97
C GLU A 213 -12.53 -0.87 6.09
N ILE A 214 -12.68 -2.20 6.00
CA ILE A 214 -12.29 -3.13 7.10
C ILE A 214 -10.84 -2.90 7.55
N ASP A 215 -9.93 -2.67 6.61
CA ASP A 215 -8.50 -2.48 6.88
C ASP A 215 -8.17 -1.11 7.52
N ASN A 216 -9.07 -0.13 7.39
CA ASN A 216 -8.89 1.22 7.93
C ASN A 216 -9.40 1.36 9.37
N LEU A 217 -10.01 0.30 9.91
CA LEU A 217 -10.57 0.32 11.26
C LEU A 217 -9.46 0.37 12.30
N ARG A 218 -9.60 1.29 13.26
CA ARG A 218 -8.67 1.45 14.39
C ARG A 218 -9.47 1.55 15.70
N PRO A 219 -9.18 0.72 16.72
CA PRO A 219 -8.28 -0.45 16.67
C PRO A 219 -8.85 -1.55 15.76
N SER A 220 -7.99 -2.40 15.17
CA SER A 220 -8.41 -3.48 14.26
C SER A 220 -9.35 -4.52 14.91
N THR A 221 -9.38 -4.57 16.24
CA THR A 221 -10.29 -5.43 17.01
C THR A 221 -11.77 -5.08 16.84
N ILE A 222 -12.11 -3.92 16.26
CA ILE A 222 -13.51 -3.54 15.99
C ILE A 222 -14.07 -4.15 14.69
N THR A 223 -13.25 -4.81 13.88
CA THR A 223 -13.67 -5.41 12.60
C THR A 223 -14.95 -6.27 12.70
N PRO A 224 -15.11 -7.18 13.69
CA PRO A 224 -16.35 -7.95 13.82
C PRO A 224 -17.59 -7.07 14.05
N TYR A 225 -17.45 -6.00 14.83
CA TYR A 225 -18.54 -5.05 15.09
C TYR A 225 -18.90 -4.26 13.83
N TRP A 226 -17.91 -3.81 13.07
CA TRP A 226 -18.13 -3.12 11.81
C TRP A 226 -18.92 -3.97 10.81
N VAL A 227 -18.53 -5.24 10.64
CA VAL A 227 -19.26 -6.18 9.77
C VAL A 227 -20.72 -6.36 10.22
N ASP A 228 -20.99 -6.45 11.53
CA ASP A 228 -22.37 -6.52 12.03
C ASP A 228 -23.16 -5.22 11.79
N GLN A 229 -22.49 -4.06 11.88
CA GLN A 229 -23.09 -2.77 11.57
C GLN A 229 -23.47 -2.65 10.09
N VAL A 230 -22.56 -3.04 9.17
CA VAL A 230 -22.84 -3.09 7.73
C VAL A 230 -24.02 -4.01 7.45
N LYS A 231 -24.04 -5.21 8.04
CA LYS A 231 -25.17 -6.15 7.96
C LYS A 231 -26.48 -5.56 8.50
N SER A 232 -26.43 -4.79 9.57
CA SER A 232 -27.62 -4.16 10.17
C SER A 232 -28.20 -3.05 9.27
N SER A 233 -27.34 -2.33 8.53
CA SER A 233 -27.77 -1.31 7.56
C SER A 233 -28.63 -1.89 6.42
N LEU A 234 -28.42 -3.16 6.06
CA LEU A 234 -29.26 -3.87 5.09
C LEU A 234 -30.69 -4.12 5.61
N LYS A 235 -30.83 -4.38 6.91
CA LYS A 235 -32.13 -4.67 7.53
C LYS A 235 -33.00 -3.42 7.62
N SER A 236 -32.41 -2.24 7.83
CA SER A 236 -33.15 -0.98 7.88
C SER A 236 -33.70 -0.58 6.50
N LYS A 237 -32.92 -0.76 5.41
CA LYS A 237 -33.39 -0.56 4.03
C LYS A 237 -34.57 -1.46 3.66
N LYS A 238 -34.55 -2.73 4.07
CA LYS A 238 -35.69 -3.65 3.87
C LYS A 238 -36.96 -3.21 4.59
N LYS A 239 -36.84 -2.53 5.75
CA LYS A 239 -37.99 -1.99 6.49
C LYS A 239 -38.58 -0.74 5.84
N SER A 240 -37.78 0.20 5.31
CA SER A 240 -38.33 1.39 4.64
C SER A 240 -39.07 1.04 3.35
N GLY A 241 -38.53 0.12 2.54
CA GLY A 241 -39.19 -0.36 1.31
C GLY A 241 -40.44 -1.22 1.54
N TYR A 242 -40.74 -1.60 2.77
CA TYR A 242 -42.01 -2.21 3.17
C TYR A 242 -43.08 -1.15 3.50
N ILE A 243 -42.67 -0.01 4.05
CA ILE A 243 -43.57 1.12 4.37
C ILE A 243 -44.01 1.81 3.07
N ASP A 244 -43.08 2.08 2.15
CA ASP A 244 -43.42 2.74 0.87
C ASP A 244 -44.37 1.89 0.01
N ARG A 245 -44.18 0.57 -0.05
CA ARG A 245 -45.07 -0.35 -0.78
C ARG A 245 -46.45 -0.55 -0.13
N HIS A 246 -46.64 -0.19 1.13
CA HIS A 246 -47.95 -0.18 1.76
C HIS A 246 -48.68 1.15 1.57
N MET A 247 -47.96 2.27 1.42
CA MET A 247 -48.57 3.56 1.13
C MET A 247 -49.10 3.67 -0.31
N GLU A 248 -48.48 3.00 -1.28
CA GLU A 248 -48.99 2.93 -2.67
C GLU A 248 -50.28 2.08 -2.84
N LYS A 249 -50.64 1.26 -1.86
CA LYS A 249 -51.87 0.42 -1.91
C LYS A 249 -53.07 1.06 -1.20
N ILE A 250 -52.92 2.26 -0.65
CA ILE A 250 -53.96 3.00 0.08
C ILE A 250 -54.27 4.34 -0.62
N GLY A 251 -53.83 4.52 -1.86
CA GLY A 251 -54.14 5.66 -2.73
C GLY A 251 -55.12 5.30 -3.84
#